data_AF-A0A1I5AFZ8-F1
#
_entry.id   AF-A0A1I5AFZ8-F1
#
_cell.length_a   1.000
_cell.length_b   1.000
_cell.length_c   1.000
_cell.angle_alpha   90.00
_cell.angle_beta   90.00
_cell.angle_gamma   90.00
#
_symmetry.space_group_name_H-M   'P 1'
#
loop_
_entity.id
_entity.type
_entity.pdbx_description
1 polymer ?
#
loop_
_entity_poly.entity_id
_entity_poly.type
_entity_poly.pdbx_seq_one_letter_code
_entity_poly.pdbx_strand_id
1 'polypeptide(L)'
;MNTISKTTGLTFGYILMAYYALVNLIVFFADYTLFVKSYLTIVNMVVVLILGICCVWITKRRLNNLITFKEGFTAFFIMIVLGFLANYIIQYILFNFVNPEAKIVNNELMIEMTQKIGKDLNLSEAEINDKINVVNNNADDNFSLKTLFFSYAQTILGSSIAGLLIALTFKNKSELSTPRNQ
;
A
#
# COMPACT_ATOMS: atom_id res chain seq x y z
N MET A 1 2.78 -23.81 7.44
CA MET A 1 3.17 -22.75 6.48
C MET A 1 4.55 -23.09 5.98
N ASN A 2 4.78 -23.06 4.67
CA ASN A 2 6.09 -23.38 4.11
C ASN A 2 7.12 -22.33 4.53
N THR A 3 8.31 -22.76 4.96
CA THR A 3 9.39 -21.88 5.41
C THR A 3 9.95 -21.03 4.27
N ILE A 4 9.89 -21.52 3.03
CA ILE A 4 10.36 -20.80 1.84
C ILE A 4 9.47 -19.60 1.51
N SER A 5 8.15 -19.75 1.55
CA SER A 5 7.21 -18.64 1.31
C SER A 5 7.36 -17.57 2.39
N LYS A 6 7.53 -17.99 3.66
CA LYS A 6 7.77 -17.06 4.76
C LYS A 6 9.07 -16.27 4.55
N THR A 7 10.18 -16.97 4.32
CA THR A 7 11.50 -16.31 4.17
C THR A 7 11.53 -15.39 2.95
N THR A 8 10.96 -15.80 1.82
CA THR A 8 10.90 -14.95 0.62
C THR A 8 10.02 -13.72 0.85
N GLY A 9 8.85 -13.89 1.46
CA GLY A 9 7.98 -12.76 1.82
C GLY A 9 8.66 -11.79 2.79
N LEU A 10 9.42 -12.27 3.78
CA LEU A 10 10.21 -11.44 4.69
C LEU A 10 11.30 -10.65 3.94
N THR A 11 12.08 -11.30 3.06
CA THR A 11 13.11 -10.63 2.28
C THR A 11 12.53 -9.49 1.43
N PHE A 12 11.46 -9.77 0.69
CA PHE A 12 10.78 -8.75 -0.11
C PHE A 12 10.11 -7.68 0.76
N GLY A 13 9.59 -8.05 1.94
CA GLY A 13 9.06 -7.11 2.92
C GLY A 13 10.11 -6.11 3.41
N TYR A 14 11.33 -6.57 3.69
CA TYR A 14 12.44 -5.67 4.06
C TYR A 14 12.88 -4.78 2.90
N ILE A 15 12.88 -5.28 1.67
CA ILE A 15 13.14 -4.47 0.48
C ILE A 15 12.08 -3.38 0.34
N LEU A 16 10.79 -3.72 0.48
CA LEU A 16 9.69 -2.77 0.38
C LEU A 16 9.71 -1.75 1.53
N MET A 17 10.09 -2.19 2.74
CA MET A 17 10.32 -1.32 3.89
C MET A 17 11.44 -0.31 3.62
N ALA A 18 12.59 -0.75 3.11
CA ALA A 18 13.70 0.13 2.77
C ALA A 18 13.32 1.12 1.66
N TYR A 19 12.59 0.65 0.65
CA TYR A 19 12.03 1.51 -0.40
C TYR A 19 11.15 2.62 0.19
N TYR A 20 10.18 2.27 1.04
CA TYR A 20 9.31 3.27 1.66
C TYR A 20 10.08 4.21 2.60
N ALA A 21 11.08 3.73 3.34
CA ALA A 21 11.94 4.60 4.14
C ALA A 21 12.61 5.67 3.28
N LEU A 22 13.25 5.27 2.18
CA LEU A 22 13.94 6.20 1.28
C LEU A 22 12.96 7.16 0.62
N VAL A 23 11.87 6.66 0.03
CA VAL A 23 10.92 7.50 -0.69
C VAL A 23 10.23 8.50 0.23
N ASN A 24 9.75 8.08 1.41
CA ASN A 24 9.09 9.01 2.33
C ASN A 24 10.06 10.08 2.84
N LEU A 25 11.32 9.73 3.14
CA LEU A 25 12.33 10.71 3.56
C LEU A 25 12.68 11.69 2.44
N ILE A 26 12.95 11.20 1.24
CA ILE A 26 13.29 12.05 0.07
C ILE A 26 12.13 13.00 -0.21
N VAL A 27 10.90 12.48 -0.28
CA VAL A 27 9.71 13.28 -0.55
C VAL A 27 9.53 14.33 0.53
N PHE A 28 9.62 13.96 1.81
CA PHE A 28 9.38 14.89 2.90
C PHE A 28 10.38 16.05 2.95
N PHE A 29 11.68 15.77 2.74
CA PHE A 29 12.71 16.81 2.78
C PHE A 29 12.86 17.59 1.48
N ALA A 30 12.49 17.02 0.33
CA ALA A 30 12.54 17.73 -0.95
C ALA A 30 11.28 18.57 -1.18
N ASP A 31 10.10 17.94 -1.08
CA ASP A 31 8.80 18.58 -1.29
C ASP A 31 7.67 17.72 -0.70
N TYR A 32 7.24 18.04 0.52
CA TYR A 32 6.16 17.33 1.20
C TYR A 32 4.80 17.48 0.49
N THR A 33 4.64 18.41 -0.45
CA THR A 33 3.38 18.53 -1.22
C THR A 33 3.16 17.34 -2.15
N LEU A 34 4.21 16.59 -2.47
CA LEU A 34 4.13 15.38 -3.29
C LEU A 34 3.35 14.25 -2.61
N PHE A 35 3.19 14.26 -1.28
CA PHE A 35 2.35 13.30 -0.56
C PHE A 35 0.88 13.35 -1.00
N VAL A 36 0.40 14.52 -1.41
CA VAL A 36 -0.97 14.73 -1.89
C VAL A 36 -1.11 14.39 -3.38
N LYS A 37 -0.04 14.44 -4.16
CA LYS A 37 -0.12 14.25 -5.61
C LYS A 37 -0.42 12.79 -5.98
N SER A 38 -1.46 12.57 -6.79
CA SER A 38 -1.84 11.23 -7.28
C SER A 38 -0.71 10.48 -7.99
N TYR A 39 0.22 11.20 -8.63
CA TYR A 39 1.35 10.59 -9.33
C TYR A 39 2.23 9.75 -8.37
N LEU A 40 2.50 10.25 -7.15
CA LEU A 40 3.29 9.51 -6.18
C LEU A 40 2.58 8.21 -5.76
N THR A 41 1.26 8.25 -5.59
CA THR A 41 0.43 7.08 -5.32
C THR A 41 0.53 6.05 -6.45
N ILE A 42 0.45 6.49 -7.71
CA ILE A 42 0.54 5.61 -8.88
C ILE A 42 1.92 4.96 -8.98
N VAL A 43 3.00 5.72 -8.79
CA VAL A 43 4.37 5.19 -8.80
C VAL A 43 4.55 4.13 -7.71
N ASN A 44 4.11 4.42 -6.49
CA ASN A 44 4.17 3.47 -5.38
C ASN A 44 3.37 2.19 -5.68
N MET A 45 2.18 2.31 -6.27
CA MET A 45 1.36 1.17 -6.68
C MET A 45 2.10 0.28 -7.70
N VAL A 46 2.72 0.88 -8.72
CA VAL A 46 3.49 0.14 -9.72
C VAL A 46 4.67 -0.59 -9.09
N VAL A 47 5.42 0.06 -8.18
CA VAL A 47 6.54 -0.57 -7.47
C VAL A 47 6.09 -1.77 -6.64
N VAL A 48 4.99 -1.63 -5.89
CA VAL A 48 4.42 -2.73 -5.09
C VAL A 48 4.00 -3.91 -5.98
N LEU A 49 3.38 -3.64 -7.13
CA LEU A 49 2.98 -4.67 -8.08
C LEU A 49 4.18 -5.41 -8.67
N ILE A 50 5.21 -4.70 -9.11
CA ILE A 50 6.44 -5.29 -9.65
C ILE A 50 7.12 -6.16 -8.59
N LEU A 51 7.33 -5.62 -7.38
CA LEU A 51 7.94 -6.37 -6.28
C LEU A 51 7.08 -7.57 -5.86
N GLY A 52 5.76 -7.43 -5.89
CA GLY A 52 4.82 -8.51 -5.61
C GLY A 52 4.91 -9.66 -6.61
N ILE A 53 4.95 -9.35 -7.91
CA ILE A 53 5.16 -10.35 -8.97
C ILE A 53 6.52 -11.04 -8.78
N CYS A 54 7.59 -10.27 -8.55
CA CYS A 54 8.92 -10.81 -8.29
C CYS A 54 8.95 -11.73 -7.05
N CYS A 55 8.29 -11.34 -5.96
CA CYS A 55 8.20 -12.10 -4.72
C CYS A 55 7.56 -13.48 -4.94
N VAL A 56 6.40 -13.51 -5.61
CA VAL A 56 5.70 -14.78 -5.90
C VAL A 56 6.48 -15.62 -6.90
N TRP A 57 7.07 -15.01 -7.92
CA TRP A 57 7.89 -15.70 -8.92
C TRP A 57 9.15 -16.34 -8.32
N ILE A 58 9.86 -15.63 -7.45
CA ILE A 58 11.02 -16.18 -6.73
C ILE A 58 10.59 -17.28 -5.77
N THR A 59 9.47 -17.11 -5.08
CA THR A 59 8.90 -18.16 -4.23
C THR A 59 8.65 -19.43 -5.05
N LYS A 60 8.09 -19.29 -6.26
CA LYS A 60 7.87 -20.41 -7.18
C LYS A 60 9.16 -21.11 -7.57
N ARG A 61 10.20 -20.35 -7.95
CA ARG A 61 11.50 -20.92 -8.31
C ARG A 61 12.16 -21.66 -7.15
N ARG A 62 12.08 -21.11 -5.93
CA ARG A 62 12.62 -21.75 -4.71
C ARG A 62 11.86 -23.01 -4.30
N LEU A 63 10.61 -23.17 -4.75
CA LEU A 63 9.79 -24.36 -4.57
C LEU A 63 9.88 -25.33 -5.76
N ASN A 64 10.99 -25.32 -6.52
CA ASN A 64 11.19 -26.16 -7.70
C ASN A 64 10.06 -26.03 -8.75
N ASN A 65 9.51 -24.82 -8.89
CA ASN A 65 8.35 -24.49 -9.72
C ASN A 65 7.03 -25.16 -9.31
N LEU A 66 6.96 -25.75 -8.11
CA LEU A 66 5.77 -26.33 -7.50
C LEU A 66 5.23 -25.41 -6.41
N ILE A 67 4.55 -24.34 -6.81
CA ILE A 67 3.95 -23.40 -5.86
C ILE A 67 2.44 -23.60 -5.75
N THR A 68 1.96 -23.65 -4.52
CA THR A 68 0.54 -23.61 -4.22
C THR A 68 -0.01 -22.18 -4.22
N PHE A 69 -1.30 -22.01 -4.52
CA PHE A 69 -1.97 -20.70 -4.38
C PHE A 69 -1.72 -20.06 -3.00
N LYS A 70 -1.85 -20.86 -1.93
CA LYS A 70 -1.65 -20.41 -0.55
C LYS A 70 -0.23 -19.91 -0.32
N GLU A 71 0.78 -20.60 -0.84
CA GLU A 71 2.19 -20.22 -0.69
C GLU A 71 2.53 -18.92 -1.42
N GLY A 72 2.01 -18.75 -2.64
CA GLY A 72 2.18 -17.51 -3.41
C GLY A 72 1.53 -16.33 -2.68
N PHE A 73 0.27 -16.49 -2.26
CA PHE A 73 -0.44 -15.44 -1.54
C PHE A 73 0.23 -15.12 -0.19
N THR A 74 0.69 -16.13 0.55
CA THR A 74 1.37 -15.94 1.83
C THR A 74 2.65 -15.13 1.69
N ALA A 75 3.48 -15.43 0.68
CA ALA A 75 4.71 -14.67 0.45
C ALA A 75 4.42 -13.20 0.12
N PHE A 76 3.45 -12.95 -0.75
CA PHE A 76 3.00 -11.59 -1.09
C PHE A 76 2.42 -10.86 0.12
N PHE A 77 1.55 -11.53 0.89
CA PHE A 77 0.88 -10.94 2.04
C PHE A 77 1.87 -10.49 3.12
N ILE A 78 2.88 -11.31 3.43
CA ILE A 78 3.94 -10.95 4.37
C ILE A 78 4.74 -9.73 3.88
N MET A 79 5.04 -9.68 2.58
CA MET A 79 5.75 -8.55 1.97
C MET A 79 4.98 -7.24 2.18
N ILE A 80 3.70 -7.20 1.82
CA ILE A 80 2.90 -5.97 1.90
C ILE A 80 2.66 -5.52 3.35
N VAL A 81 2.44 -6.47 4.27
CA VAL A 81 2.25 -6.18 5.70
C VAL A 81 3.47 -5.44 6.24
N LEU A 82 4.68 -5.95 6.01
CA LEU A 82 5.90 -5.31 6.50
C LEU A 82 6.18 -3.98 5.80
N GLY A 83 6.07 -3.93 4.48
CA GLY A 83 6.36 -2.73 3.72
C GLY A 83 5.43 -1.57 4.06
N PHE A 84 4.11 -1.83 4.10
CA PHE A 84 3.15 -0.79 4.44
C PHE A 84 3.22 -0.38 5.90
N LEU A 85 3.49 -1.30 6.83
CA LEU A 85 3.67 -0.94 8.23
C LEU A 85 4.77 0.11 8.38
N ALA A 86 5.91 -0.11 7.72
CA ALA A 86 6.99 0.86 7.71
C ALA A 86 6.58 2.20 7.09
N ASN A 87 5.88 2.17 5.95
CA ASN A 87 5.36 3.39 5.31
C ASN A 87 4.54 4.25 6.30
N TYR A 88 3.57 3.65 6.98
CA TYR A 88 2.70 4.39 7.91
C TYR A 88 3.42 4.83 9.19
N ILE A 89 4.35 4.03 9.72
CA ILE A 89 5.18 4.43 10.87
C ILE A 89 6.05 5.64 10.49
N ILE A 90 6.68 5.63 9.32
CA ILE A 90 7.54 6.73 8.87
C ILE A 90 6.71 8.00 8.66
N GLN A 91 5.56 7.91 8.00
CA GLN A 91 4.66 9.06 7.85
C GLN A 91 4.18 9.60 9.21
N TYR A 92 3.83 8.70 10.15
CA TYR A 92 3.49 9.11 11.51
C TYR A 92 4.63 9.91 12.15
N ILE A 93 5.86 9.41 12.08
CA ILE A 93 7.03 10.06 12.67
C ILE A 93 7.29 11.43 12.03
N LEU A 94 7.33 11.49 10.70
CA LEU A 94 7.65 12.70 9.95
C LEU A 94 6.63 13.81 10.22
N PHE A 95 5.34 13.50 10.12
CA PHE A 95 4.30 14.50 10.28
C PHE A 95 3.99 14.82 11.75
N ASN A 96 4.16 13.90 12.71
CA ASN A 96 3.84 14.20 14.12
C ASN A 96 5.02 14.73 14.93
N PHE A 97 6.25 14.36 14.61
CA PHE A 97 7.43 14.70 15.42
C PHE A 97 8.46 15.56 14.69
N VAL A 98 8.59 15.45 13.37
CA VAL A 98 9.61 16.18 12.61
C VAL A 98 9.08 17.54 12.14
N ASN A 99 7.93 17.58 11.47
CA ASN A 99 7.29 18.84 11.09
C ASN A 99 5.75 18.74 11.21
N PRO A 100 5.19 19.10 12.39
CA PRO A 100 3.75 19.17 12.60
C PRO A 100 3.03 20.20 11.72
N GLU A 101 3.69 21.30 11.35
CA GLU A 101 3.09 22.33 10.49
C GLU A 101 2.82 21.80 9.07
N ALA A 102 3.64 20.84 8.59
CA ALA A 102 3.42 20.18 7.32
C ALA A 102 2.08 19.42 7.27
N LYS A 103 1.48 19.04 8.41
CA LYS A 103 0.13 18.44 8.44
C LYS A 103 -0.93 19.42 7.97
N ILE A 104 -0.84 20.67 8.42
CA ILE A 104 -1.81 21.73 8.13
C ILE A 104 -1.78 22.01 6.63
N VAL A 105 -0.58 22.23 6.09
CA VAL A 105 -0.40 22.47 4.65
C VAL A 105 -0.82 21.25 3.82
N ASN A 106 -0.50 20.02 4.25
CA ASN A 106 -0.97 18.82 3.57
C ASN A 106 -2.51 18.74 3.54
N ASN A 107 -3.19 19.13 4.62
CA ASN A 107 -4.65 19.15 4.66
C ASN A 107 -5.24 20.19 3.69
N GLU A 108 -4.69 21.40 3.65
CA GLU A 108 -5.09 22.43 2.70
C GLU A 108 -4.95 21.95 1.25
N LEU A 109 -3.82 21.34 0.92
CA LEU A 109 -3.57 20.77 -0.40
C LEU A 109 -4.54 19.63 -0.75
N MET A 110 -4.94 18.81 0.23
CA MET A 110 -5.96 17.77 0.05
C MET A 110 -7.33 18.37 -0.27
N ILE A 111 -7.70 19.49 0.36
CA ILE A 111 -8.94 20.22 0.08
C ILE A 111 -8.93 20.79 -1.33
N GLU A 112 -7.85 21.46 -1.73
CA GLU A 112 -7.69 22.01 -3.08
C GLU A 112 -7.77 20.90 -4.14
N MET A 113 -7.10 19.78 -3.89
CA MET A 113 -7.15 18.62 -4.78
C MET A 113 -8.55 18.04 -4.88
N THR A 114 -9.27 17.95 -3.76
CA THR A 114 -10.66 17.47 -3.69
C THR A 114 -11.59 18.38 -4.50
N GLN A 115 -11.45 19.69 -4.35
CA GLN A 115 -12.17 20.68 -5.15
C GLN A 115 -11.88 20.52 -6.63
N LYS A 116 -10.59 20.40 -7.00
CA LYS A 116 -10.17 20.24 -8.39
C LYS A 116 -10.74 18.98 -9.02
N ILE A 117 -10.58 17.82 -8.37
CA ILE A 117 -11.12 16.54 -8.85
C ILE A 117 -12.64 16.61 -8.96
N GLY A 118 -13.31 17.19 -7.97
CA GLY A 118 -14.76 17.33 -8.00
C GLY A 118 -15.26 18.16 -9.18
N LYS A 119 -14.58 19.29 -9.47
CA LYS A 119 -14.86 20.11 -10.66
C LYS A 119 -14.56 19.37 -11.96
N ASP A 120 -13.41 18.70 -12.05
CA ASP A 120 -13.01 17.91 -13.22
C ASP A 120 -14.00 16.77 -13.52
N LEU A 121 -14.64 16.22 -12.48
CA LEU A 121 -15.68 15.19 -12.57
C LEU A 121 -17.10 15.75 -12.73
N ASN A 122 -17.27 17.08 -12.84
CA ASN A 122 -18.55 17.78 -12.92
C ASN A 122 -19.52 17.44 -11.77
N LEU A 123 -18.99 17.23 -10.56
CA LEU A 123 -19.82 17.06 -9.35
C LEU A 123 -20.50 18.38 -8.98
N SER A 124 -21.65 18.28 -8.29
CA SER A 124 -22.32 19.46 -7.75
C SER A 124 -21.52 20.12 -6.62
N GLU A 125 -21.71 21.42 -6.40
CA GLU A 125 -21.05 22.13 -5.30
C GLU A 125 -21.36 21.52 -3.92
N ALA A 126 -22.57 20.99 -3.75
CA ALA A 126 -22.98 20.28 -2.54
C ALA A 126 -22.11 19.02 -2.31
N GLU A 127 -21.93 18.18 -3.35
CA GLU A 127 -21.10 16.98 -3.26
C GLU A 127 -19.62 17.29 -3.02
N ILE A 128 -19.12 18.38 -3.63
CA ILE A 128 -17.75 18.85 -3.41
C ILE A 128 -17.58 19.30 -1.96
N ASN A 129 -18.51 20.10 -1.44
CA ASN A 129 -18.48 20.58 -0.06
C ASN A 129 -18.59 19.44 0.95
N ASP A 130 -19.43 18.43 0.70
CA ASP A 130 -19.50 17.24 1.54
C ASP A 130 -18.16 16.50 1.61
N LYS A 131 -17.47 16.34 0.47
CA LYS A 131 -16.13 15.72 0.43
C LYS A 131 -15.09 16.56 1.17
N ILE A 132 -15.12 17.88 1.03
CA ILE A 132 -14.22 18.79 1.76
C ILE A 132 -14.50 18.73 3.26
N ASN A 133 -15.76 18.66 3.67
CA ASN A 133 -16.14 18.53 5.07
C ASN A 133 -15.58 17.23 5.68
N VAL A 134 -15.54 16.13 4.92
CA VAL A 134 -14.85 14.90 5.36
C VAL A 134 -13.36 15.15 5.55
N VAL A 135 -12.69 15.86 4.66
CA VAL A 135 -11.26 16.20 4.81
C VAL A 135 -11.02 17.08 6.05
N ASN A 136 -11.84 18.13 6.23
CA ASN A 136 -11.74 19.06 7.36
C ASN A 136 -12.03 18.42 8.72
N ASN A 137 -13.05 17.58 8.81
CA ASN A 137 -13.39 16.88 10.05
C ASN A 137 -12.28 15.92 10.50
N ASN A 138 -11.35 15.57 9.61
CA ASN A 138 -10.19 14.74 9.91
C ASN A 138 -8.87 15.52 9.86
N ALA A 139 -8.87 16.86 9.75
CA ALA A 139 -7.68 17.68 9.52
C ALA A 139 -6.56 17.43 10.56
N ASP A 140 -6.92 17.45 11.84
CA ASP A 140 -5.99 17.19 12.96
C ASP A 140 -5.70 15.69 13.14
N ASP A 141 -6.55 14.83 12.57
CA ASP A 141 -6.56 13.38 12.76
C ASP A 141 -5.95 12.60 11.57
N ASN A 142 -5.65 13.25 10.43
CA ASN A 142 -5.18 12.61 9.20
C ASN A 142 -3.89 11.79 9.40
N PHE A 143 -3.03 12.25 10.30
CA PHE A 143 -1.81 11.56 10.71
C PHE A 143 -1.86 11.05 12.15
N SER A 144 -3.04 10.94 12.75
CA SER A 144 -3.16 10.31 14.05
C SER A 144 -2.95 8.80 13.95
N LEU A 145 -2.53 8.19 15.05
CA LEU A 145 -2.25 6.76 15.09
C LEU A 145 -3.48 5.93 14.68
N LYS A 146 -4.69 6.38 15.06
CA LYS A 146 -5.95 5.71 14.72
C LYS A 146 -6.18 5.75 13.21
N THR A 147 -6.12 6.93 12.59
CA THR A 147 -6.38 7.09 11.16
C THR A 147 -5.34 6.36 10.30
N LEU A 148 -4.06 6.42 10.67
CA LEU A 148 -3.01 5.70 9.96
C LEU A 148 -3.16 4.19 10.12
N PHE A 149 -3.59 3.70 11.28
CA PHE A 149 -3.90 2.28 11.47
C PHE A 149 -5.06 1.81 10.58
N PHE A 150 -6.16 2.57 10.51
CA PHE A 150 -7.27 2.25 9.61
C PHE A 150 -6.84 2.30 8.14
N SER A 151 -6.05 3.31 7.76
CA SER A 151 -5.51 3.46 6.41
C SER A 151 -4.59 2.30 6.04
N TYR A 152 -3.76 1.85 6.98
CA TYR A 152 -2.92 0.67 6.85
C TYR A 152 -3.74 -0.60 6.62
N ALA A 153 -4.77 -0.83 7.44
CA ALA A 153 -5.66 -1.97 7.27
C ALA A 153 -6.37 -1.96 5.91
N GLN A 154 -6.91 -0.80 5.50
CA GLN A 154 -7.56 -0.63 4.20
C GLN A 154 -6.60 -0.88 3.03
N THR A 155 -5.37 -0.39 3.14
CA THR A 155 -4.34 -0.58 2.11
C THR A 155 -3.89 -2.04 1.99
N ILE A 156 -3.78 -2.76 3.11
CA ILE A 156 -3.55 -4.21 3.09
C ILE A 156 -4.70 -4.93 2.41
N LEU A 157 -5.95 -4.62 2.78
CA LEU A 157 -7.13 -5.27 2.21
C LEU A 157 -7.21 -5.06 0.70
N GLY A 158 -7.06 -3.81 0.23
CA GLY A 158 -7.05 -3.48 -1.19
C GLY A 158 -5.91 -4.17 -1.95
N SER A 159 -4.69 -4.14 -1.39
CA SER A 159 -3.52 -4.78 -2.02
C SER A 159 -3.59 -6.30 -1.99
N SER A 160 -4.31 -6.89 -1.02
CA SER A 160 -4.52 -8.33 -0.96
C SER A 160 -5.29 -8.83 -2.17
N ILE A 161 -6.20 -8.05 -2.74
CA ILE A 161 -6.90 -8.41 -3.99
C ILE A 161 -5.90 -8.62 -5.12
N ALA A 162 -4.95 -7.68 -5.30
CA ALA A 162 -3.87 -7.84 -6.28
C ALA A 162 -3.00 -9.08 -5.97
N GLY A 163 -2.70 -9.31 -4.68
CA GLY A 163 -1.97 -10.49 -4.24
C GLY A 163 -2.67 -11.81 -4.57
N LEU A 164 -4.00 -11.87 -4.43
CA LEU A 164 -4.81 -13.02 -4.81
C LEU A 164 -4.72 -13.26 -6.31
N LEU A 165 -4.83 -12.22 -7.13
CA LEU A 165 -4.69 -12.33 -8.59
C LEU A 165 -3.29 -12.84 -8.99
N ILE A 166 -2.24 -12.25 -8.42
CA ILE A 166 -0.86 -12.69 -8.68
C ILE A 166 -0.69 -14.15 -8.27
N ALA A 167 -1.10 -14.54 -7.06
CA ALA A 167 -1.00 -15.93 -6.62
C ALA A 167 -1.79 -16.91 -7.52
N LEU A 168 -2.98 -16.51 -8.01
CA LEU A 168 -3.77 -17.30 -8.95
C LEU A 168 -3.07 -17.51 -10.29
N THR A 169 -2.33 -16.51 -10.79
CA THR A 169 -1.61 -16.63 -12.07
C THR A 169 -0.38 -17.54 -11.97
N PHE A 170 0.30 -17.55 -10.82
CA PHE A 170 1.54 -18.31 -10.64
C PHE A 170 1.35 -19.72 -10.08
N LYS A 171 0.17 -20.06 -9.52
CA LYS A 171 -0.13 -21.40 -9.00
C LYS A 171 -0.01 -22.48 -10.08
N ASN A 172 0.24 -23.70 -9.65
CA ASN A 172 0.35 -24.83 -10.58
C ASN A 172 -1.01 -25.37 -11.01
N LYS A 173 -1.14 -25.72 -12.31
CA LYS A 173 -2.40 -26.18 -12.92
C LYS A 173 -2.98 -27.42 -12.25
N SER A 174 -2.13 -28.32 -11.76
CA SER A 174 -2.53 -29.57 -11.10
C SER A 174 -3.28 -29.36 -9.79
N GLU A 175 -3.18 -28.19 -9.15
CA GLU A 175 -3.95 -27.90 -7.93
C GLU A 175 -5.45 -27.75 -8.17
N LEU A 176 -5.86 -27.38 -9.38
CA LEU A 176 -7.28 -27.19 -9.73
C LEU A 176 -7.97 -28.49 -10.18
N SER A 177 -7.19 -29.50 -10.55
CA SER A 177 -7.68 -30.72 -11.20
C SER A 177 -7.79 -31.92 -10.27
N THR A 178 -7.40 -31.81 -9.00
CA THR A 178 -7.62 -32.89 -8.04
C THR A 178 -9.07 -32.81 -7.55
N PRO A 179 -9.95 -33.79 -7.87
CA PRO A 179 -11.15 -33.95 -7.07
C PRO A 179 -10.66 -34.20 -5.64
N ARG A 180 -11.22 -33.47 -4.68
CA ARG A 180 -11.01 -33.74 -3.26
C ARG A 180 -11.75 -35.04 -2.93
N ASN A 181 -11.22 -36.17 -3.39
CA ASN A 181 -11.72 -37.49 -3.08
C ASN A 181 -10.81 -38.11 -2.03
N GLN A 182 -11.43 -38.31 -0.87
CA GLN A 182 -11.02 -39.06 0.32
C GLN A 182 -10.10 -38.31 1.30
#